data_AF-A0A1F2SX59-F1
#
_entry.id   AF-A0A1F2SX59-F1
#
_cell.length_a   1.000
_cell.length_b   1.000
_cell.length_c   1.000
_cell.angle_alpha   90.00
_cell.angle_beta   90.00
_cell.angle_gamma   90.00
#
_symmetry.space_group_name_H-M   'P 1'
#
loop_
_entity.id
_entity.type
_entity.pdbx_description
1 polymer ?
#
loop_
_entity_poly.entity_id
_entity_poly.type
_entity_poly.pdbx_seq_one_letter_code
_entity_poly.pdbx_strand_id
1 'polypeptide(L)'
;MNQSTYLRDETGGRRFWPVSCTRILIDELAWDRDQLWAEAVVRFRSGSVWWLDSVELNRVAQQEQSDRYEGDPWDEVIAAWLEHPTARNDCGNPIAPFTSDDESVSIHDVLLHCVGKRQEQRTQADKNRVGRSLRALGWEHYRDREGPRLEWRFRRVLT
;
A
#
# COMPACT_ATOMS: atom_id res chain seq x y z
N MET A 1 14.85 10.70 -21.73
CA MET A 1 14.86 9.78 -20.58
C MET A 1 13.42 9.64 -20.13
N ASN A 2 12.83 8.46 -20.38
CA ASN A 2 11.42 8.20 -20.09
C ASN A 2 11.25 7.95 -18.59
N GLN A 3 10.47 8.80 -17.92
CA GLN A 3 10.06 8.59 -16.53
C GLN A 3 9.05 7.44 -16.51
N SER A 4 9.47 6.30 -15.97
CA SER A 4 8.75 5.03 -15.91
C SER A 4 7.72 4.94 -14.78
N THR A 5 7.14 6.05 -14.34
CA THR A 5 6.28 6.11 -13.16
C THR A 5 4.81 6.22 -13.56
N TYR A 6 4.20 5.07 -13.89
CA TYR A 6 2.82 5.00 -14.41
C TYR A 6 1.73 5.00 -13.33
N LEU A 7 2.06 4.80 -12.04
CA LEU A 7 1.04 4.63 -10.99
C LEU A 7 1.36 5.49 -9.77
N ARG A 8 0.89 6.74 -9.79
CA ARG A 8 0.99 7.67 -8.64
C ARG A 8 -0.25 7.68 -7.73
N ASP A 9 -1.31 6.96 -8.08
CA ASP A 9 -2.56 6.96 -7.33
C ASP A 9 -3.05 5.53 -6.99
N GLU A 10 -2.97 5.21 -5.70
CA GLU A 10 -3.19 3.88 -5.11
C GLU A 10 -4.69 3.52 -4.96
N THR A 11 -5.60 4.49 -5.15
CA THR A 11 -7.04 4.20 -5.15
C THR A 11 -7.58 3.87 -6.55
N GLY A 12 -6.88 4.31 -7.61
CA GLY A 12 -7.22 4.05 -9.01
C GLY A 12 -6.47 2.87 -9.64
N GLY A 13 -5.29 2.52 -9.12
CA GLY A 13 -4.42 1.47 -9.69
C GLY A 13 -4.97 0.04 -9.64
N ARG A 14 -6.03 -0.22 -8.86
CA ARG A 14 -6.68 -1.55 -8.78
C ARG A 14 -7.59 -1.87 -9.96
N ARG A 15 -7.89 -0.90 -10.83
CA ARG A 15 -8.73 -1.10 -12.01
C ARG A 15 -7.94 -1.45 -13.27
N PHE A 16 -6.62 -1.45 -13.17
CA PHE A 16 -5.74 -1.69 -14.29
C PHE A 16 -4.71 -2.74 -13.87
N TRP A 17 -4.50 -3.75 -14.69
CA TRP A 17 -3.40 -4.70 -14.53
C TRP A 17 -2.22 -4.19 -15.36
N PRO A 18 -1.25 -3.47 -14.76
CA PRO A 18 -0.09 -2.99 -15.50
C PRO A 18 0.80 -4.19 -15.85
N VAL A 19 0.82 -4.56 -17.13
CA VAL A 19 1.83 -5.49 -17.66
C VAL A 19 3.01 -4.66 -18.15
N SER A 20 4.22 -4.99 -17.69
CA SER A 20 5.43 -4.41 -18.27
C SER A 20 5.64 -4.98 -19.66
N CYS A 21 5.50 -4.16 -20.69
CA CYS A 21 5.77 -4.54 -22.07
C CYS A 21 7.21 -4.14 -22.44
N THR A 22 8.05 -5.12 -22.78
CA THR A 22 9.43 -4.85 -23.22
C THR A 22 9.51 -4.50 -24.71
N ARG A 23 8.59 -5.03 -25.52
CA ARG A 23 8.49 -4.76 -26.96
C ARG A 23 7.02 -4.62 -27.35
N ILE A 24 6.72 -3.59 -28.13
CA ILE A 24 5.37 -3.36 -28.68
C ILE A 24 5.48 -3.40 -30.20
N LEU A 25 4.80 -4.36 -30.82
CA LEU A 25 4.77 -4.57 -32.27
C LEU A 25 3.47 -3.98 -32.81
N ILE A 26 3.48 -2.68 -33.11
CA ILE A 26 2.26 -1.93 -33.44
C ILE A 26 1.63 -2.43 -34.75
N ASP A 27 2.44 -2.71 -35.77
CA ASP A 27 1.94 -3.15 -37.07
C ASP A 27 1.30 -4.54 -36.96
N GLU A 28 1.96 -5.48 -36.30
CA GLU A 28 1.43 -6.83 -36.05
C GLU A 28 0.13 -6.76 -35.22
N LEU A 29 0.11 -5.91 -34.19
CA LEU A 29 -1.10 -5.70 -33.38
C LEU A 29 -2.26 -5.11 -34.19
N ALA A 30 -1.97 -4.23 -35.16
CA ALA A 30 -2.99 -3.66 -36.03
C ALA A 30 -3.59 -4.72 -36.96
N TRP A 31 -2.78 -5.67 -37.43
CA TRP A 31 -3.22 -6.82 -38.23
C TRP A 31 -4.06 -7.80 -37.40
N ASP A 32 -3.63 -8.12 -36.18
CA ASP A 32 -4.28 -9.11 -35.34
C ASP A 32 -5.50 -8.58 -34.57
N ARG A 33 -5.70 -7.24 -34.55
CA ARG A 33 -6.74 -6.56 -33.76
C ARG A 33 -8.11 -7.21 -33.92
N ASP A 34 -8.55 -7.40 -35.16
CA ASP A 34 -9.91 -7.86 -35.44
C ASP A 34 -10.09 -9.33 -35.03
N GLN A 35 -9.04 -10.15 -35.16
CA GLN A 35 -9.01 -11.53 -34.70
C GLN A 35 -9.05 -11.62 -33.17
N LEU A 36 -8.25 -10.82 -32.47
CA LEU A 36 -8.24 -10.75 -31.00
C LEU A 36 -9.61 -10.34 -30.45
N TRP A 37 -10.28 -9.38 -31.11
CA TRP A 37 -11.65 -8.99 -30.75
C TRP A 37 -12.67 -10.10 -31.01
N ALA A 38 -12.56 -10.82 -32.13
CA ALA A 38 -13.44 -11.94 -32.43
C ALA A 38 -13.32 -13.04 -31.36
N GLU A 39 -12.10 -13.41 -30.96
CA GLU A 39 -11.84 -14.37 -29.89
C GLU A 39 -12.38 -13.88 -28.54
N ALA A 40 -12.17 -12.60 -28.21
CA ALA A 40 -12.69 -12.01 -26.99
C ALA A 40 -14.23 -12.06 -26.93
N VAL A 41 -14.91 -11.76 -28.04
CA VAL A 41 -16.38 -11.82 -28.14
C VAL A 41 -16.89 -13.25 -27.97
N VAL A 42 -16.24 -14.24 -28.58
CA VAL A 42 -16.60 -15.66 -28.41
C VAL A 42 -16.46 -16.08 -26.96
N ARG A 43 -15.33 -15.75 -26.32
CA ARG A 43 -15.08 -16.07 -24.90
C ARG A 43 -16.06 -15.39 -23.97
N PHE A 44 -16.35 -14.11 -24.20
CA PHE A 44 -17.35 -13.35 -23.44
C PHE A 44 -18.73 -14.00 -23.54
N ARG A 45 -19.18 -14.34 -24.76
CA ARG A 45 -20.47 -15.02 -24.99
C ARG A 45 -20.53 -16.43 -24.38
N SER A 46 -19.38 -17.09 -24.25
CA SER A 46 -19.27 -18.39 -23.56
C SER A 46 -19.28 -18.28 -22.03
N GLY A 47 -19.41 -17.07 -21.47
CA GLY A 47 -19.47 -16.86 -20.03
C GLY A 47 -18.10 -16.94 -19.34
N SER A 48 -17.00 -16.76 -20.07
CA SER A 48 -15.68 -16.66 -19.46
C SER A 48 -15.64 -15.52 -18.45
N VAL A 49 -15.06 -15.79 -17.28
CA VAL A 49 -14.84 -14.80 -16.23
C VAL A 49 -13.86 -13.75 -16.75
N TRP A 50 -14.31 -12.50 -16.76
CA TRP A 50 -13.56 -11.34 -17.28
C TRP A 50 -13.27 -10.31 -16.18
N TRP A 51 -13.57 -10.66 -14.93
CA TRP A 51 -13.20 -9.92 -13.73
C TRP A 51 -12.17 -10.72 -12.92
N LEU A 52 -11.26 -10.03 -12.24
CA LEU A 52 -10.21 -10.64 -11.41
C LEU A 52 -10.84 -11.12 -10.09
N ASP A 53 -11.36 -12.35 -10.03
CA ASP A 53 -12.01 -12.90 -8.83
C ASP A 53 -11.19 -13.94 -8.07
N SER A 54 -10.01 -14.33 -8.55
CA SER A 54 -9.21 -15.30 -7.80
C SER A 54 -8.35 -14.60 -6.75
N VAL A 55 -8.44 -15.11 -5.51
CA VAL A 55 -7.55 -14.73 -4.40
C VAL A 55 -6.08 -14.80 -4.82
N GLU A 56 -5.74 -15.78 -5.66
CA GLU A 56 -4.42 -15.94 -6.30
C GLU A 56 -4.00 -14.71 -7.14
N LEU A 57 -4.88 -14.15 -7.98
CA LEU A 57 -4.55 -12.99 -8.82
C LEU A 57 -4.34 -11.72 -7.99
N ASN A 58 -5.11 -11.54 -6.91
CA ASN A 58 -4.87 -10.45 -5.96
C ASN A 58 -3.53 -10.60 -5.23
N ARG A 59 -3.14 -11.84 -4.89
CA ARG A 59 -1.84 -12.13 -4.28
C ARG A 59 -0.68 -11.83 -5.24
N VAL A 60 -0.81 -12.22 -6.51
CA VAL A 60 0.19 -11.90 -7.55
C VAL A 60 0.28 -10.40 -7.80
N ALA A 61 -0.86 -9.69 -7.84
CA ALA A 61 -0.87 -8.23 -7.98
C ALA A 61 -0.19 -7.54 -6.78
N GLN A 62 -0.44 -8.01 -5.56
CA GLN A 62 0.25 -7.52 -4.36
C GLN A 62 1.75 -7.78 -4.40
N GLN A 63 2.16 -8.97 -4.86
CA GLN A 63 3.58 -9.33 -4.99
C GLN A 63 4.27 -8.43 -6.04
N GLU A 64 3.68 -8.30 -7.23
CA GLU A 64 4.20 -7.43 -8.30
C GLU A 64 4.22 -5.95 -7.89
N GLN A 65 3.31 -5.52 -7.02
CA GLN A 65 3.28 -4.15 -6.48
C GLN A 65 4.33 -3.95 -5.37
N SER A 66 4.62 -4.99 -4.59
CA SER A 66 5.72 -5.01 -3.61
C SER A 66 7.09 -5.01 -4.30
N ASP A 67 7.24 -5.77 -5.39
CA ASP A 67 8.49 -5.87 -6.16
C ASP A 67 8.82 -4.56 -6.90
N ARG A 68 7.82 -3.71 -7.13
CA ARG A 68 7.95 -2.36 -7.72
C ARG A 68 7.96 -1.25 -6.68
N TYR A 69 8.04 -1.59 -5.40
CA TYR A 69 8.09 -0.60 -4.34
C TYR A 69 9.42 0.18 -4.40
N GLU A 70 9.35 1.40 -4.91
CA GLU A 70 10.38 2.40 -4.67
C GLU A 70 10.21 2.87 -3.22
N GLY A 71 11.20 2.59 -2.36
CA GLY A 71 11.16 2.86 -0.93
C GLY A 71 10.68 4.28 -0.60
N ASP A 72 9.82 4.40 0.41
CA ASP A 72 9.35 5.69 0.88
C ASP A 72 10.45 6.35 1.74
N PRO A 73 10.67 7.66 1.63
CA PRO A 73 11.63 8.36 2.49
C PRO A 73 11.40 8.19 4.00
N TRP A 74 10.20 7.77 4.41
CA TRP A 74 9.88 7.51 5.81
C TRP A 74 10.20 6.09 6.25
N ASP A 75 10.52 5.16 5.35
CA ASP A 75 10.73 3.75 5.68
C ASP A 75 11.81 3.56 6.74
N GLU A 76 12.99 4.18 6.54
CA GLU A 76 14.11 4.09 7.48
C GLU A 76 13.77 4.70 8.84
N VAL A 77 13.11 5.86 8.84
CA VAL A 77 12.76 6.58 10.07
C VAL A 77 11.69 5.81 10.86
N ILE A 78 10.71 5.26 10.16
CA ILE A 78 9.66 4.42 10.75
C ILE A 78 10.29 3.13 11.27
N ALA A 79 11.14 2.44 10.50
CA ALA A 79 11.80 1.22 10.93
C ALA A 79 12.59 1.40 12.23
N ALA A 80 13.40 2.46 12.32
CA ALA A 80 14.16 2.77 13.53
C ALA A 80 13.26 3.10 14.73
N TRP A 81 12.17 3.85 14.51
CA TRP A 81 11.24 4.19 15.59
C TRP A 81 10.44 2.98 16.10
N LEU A 82 10.16 2.00 15.24
CA LEU A 82 9.44 0.78 15.62
C LEU A 82 10.25 -0.16 16.52
N GLU A 83 11.57 -0.01 16.58
CA GLU A 83 12.39 -0.80 17.52
C GLU A 83 12.10 -0.43 18.97
N HIS A 84 11.87 0.86 19.23
CA HIS A 84 11.57 1.40 20.56
C HIS A 84 10.63 2.61 20.42
N PRO A 85 9.31 2.38 20.21
CA PRO A 85 8.34 3.45 20.04
C PRO A 85 8.33 4.39 21.24
N THR A 86 8.60 5.66 20.98
CA THR A 86 8.68 6.68 22.03
C THR A 86 7.85 7.90 21.69
N ALA A 87 7.23 8.48 22.72
CA ALA A 87 6.51 9.74 22.61
C ALA A 87 7.50 10.88 22.32
N ARG A 88 7.22 11.64 21.27
CA ARG A 88 7.90 12.91 21.01
C ARG A 88 7.60 13.92 22.12
N ASN A 89 8.61 14.68 22.52
CA ASN A 89 8.49 15.74 23.51
C ASN A 89 8.26 17.11 22.84
N ASP A 90 7.44 17.95 23.48
CA ASP A 90 7.30 19.38 23.19
C ASP A 90 7.67 20.18 24.44
N CYS A 91 8.66 21.06 24.33
CA CYS A 91 9.18 21.86 25.44
C CYS A 91 9.54 21.02 26.70
N GLY A 92 10.04 19.80 26.50
CA GLY A 92 10.42 18.88 27.58
C GLY A 92 9.28 18.03 28.15
N ASN A 93 8.05 18.20 27.68
CA ASN A 93 6.90 17.39 28.09
C ASN A 93 6.51 16.40 26.98
N PRO A 94 6.19 15.13 27.29
CA PRO A 94 5.66 14.20 26.31
C PRO A 94 4.36 14.72 25.69
N ILE A 95 4.27 14.66 24.36
CA ILE A 95 3.02 14.95 23.65
C ILE A 95 2.07 13.78 23.89
N ALA A 96 0.87 14.07 24.40
CA ALA A 96 -0.19 13.09 24.59
C ALA A 96 -1.32 13.24 23.55
N PRO A 97 -2.09 12.19 23.24
CA PRO A 97 -1.92 10.81 23.72
C PRO A 97 -0.82 10.08 22.96
N PHE A 98 -0.11 9.18 23.65
CA PHE A 98 0.79 8.21 23.04
C PHE A 98 0.33 6.82 23.46
N THR A 99 0.00 5.96 22.49
CA THR A 99 -0.64 4.67 22.75
C THR A 99 0.11 3.48 22.16
N SER A 100 1.24 3.72 21.50
CA SER A 100 1.99 2.68 20.80
C SER A 100 3.07 2.08 21.69
N ASP A 101 3.33 0.80 21.47
CA ASP A 101 4.38 0.02 22.13
C ASP A 101 5.10 -0.88 21.10
N ASP A 102 6.05 -1.69 21.59
CA ASP A 102 6.90 -2.56 20.77
C ASP A 102 6.11 -3.61 19.95
N GLU A 103 4.88 -3.92 20.35
CA GLU A 103 4.04 -4.97 19.74
C GLU A 103 2.87 -4.39 18.93
N SER A 104 2.40 -3.20 19.27
CA SER A 104 1.23 -2.56 18.68
C SER A 104 1.39 -1.06 18.48
N VAL A 105 1.31 -0.63 17.23
CA VAL A 105 1.46 0.79 16.84
C VAL A 105 0.24 1.33 16.11
N SER A 106 -0.05 2.62 16.34
CA SER A 106 -1.11 3.34 15.63
C SER A 106 -0.52 4.24 14.53
N ILE A 107 -1.26 4.45 13.44
CA ILE A 107 -0.86 5.44 12.42
C ILE A 107 -0.79 6.85 13.03
N HIS A 108 -1.64 7.14 14.01
CA HIS A 108 -1.61 8.43 14.72
C HIS A 108 -0.25 8.68 15.35
N ASP A 109 0.24 7.69 16.11
CA ASP A 109 1.49 7.80 16.85
C ASP A 109 2.69 7.83 15.91
N VAL A 110 2.69 7.03 14.85
CA VAL A 110 3.73 7.09 13.82
C VAL A 110 3.77 8.48 13.16
N LEU A 111 2.62 9.04 12.78
CA LEU A 111 2.60 10.37 12.17
C LEU A 111 3.05 11.45 13.16
N LEU A 112 2.62 11.39 14.42
CA LEU A 112 2.91 12.43 15.41
C LEU A 112 4.31 12.34 16.00
N HIS A 113 4.68 11.16 16.49
CA HIS A 113 5.86 10.98 17.32
C HIS A 113 7.09 10.59 16.50
N CYS A 114 6.92 9.75 15.46
CA CYS A 114 8.00 9.41 14.55
C CYS A 114 8.19 10.49 13.47
N VAL A 115 7.18 10.74 12.64
CA VAL A 115 7.31 11.66 11.48
C VAL A 115 7.23 13.14 11.89
N GLY A 116 6.53 13.46 12.98
CA GLY A 116 6.39 14.85 13.46
C GLY A 116 5.26 15.66 12.82
N LYS A 117 4.31 15.00 12.16
CA LYS A 117 3.14 15.61 11.53
C LYS A 117 2.04 15.90 12.56
N ARG A 118 1.81 17.19 12.81
CA ARG A 118 0.67 17.69 13.61
C ARG A 118 -0.65 17.39 12.93
N GLN A 119 -1.74 17.31 13.70
CA GLN A 119 -3.06 16.93 13.18
C GLN A 119 -3.48 17.80 11.98
N GLU A 120 -3.24 19.11 12.01
CA GLU A 120 -3.59 20.01 10.90
C GLU A 120 -2.81 19.77 9.60
N GLN A 121 -1.66 19.09 9.66
CA GLN A 121 -0.77 18.83 8.52
C GLN A 121 -0.96 17.45 7.90
N ARG A 122 -1.82 16.61 8.52
CA ARG A 122 -2.03 15.23 8.11
C ARG A 122 -2.98 15.18 6.93
N THR A 123 -2.57 14.44 5.92
CA THR A 123 -3.37 14.15 4.74
C THR A 123 -3.68 12.66 4.65
N GLN A 124 -4.67 12.31 3.84
CA GLN A 124 -4.95 10.89 3.54
C GLN A 124 -3.75 10.22 2.85
N ALA A 125 -2.95 10.97 2.10
CA ALA A 125 -1.71 10.48 1.50
C ALA A 125 -0.67 10.09 2.57
N ASP A 126 -0.50 10.90 3.62
CA ASP A 126 0.43 10.58 4.72
C ASP A 126 0.02 9.29 5.45
N LYS A 127 -1.29 9.11 5.69
CA LYS A 127 -1.83 7.87 6.27
C LYS A 127 -1.53 6.65 5.39
N ASN A 128 -1.70 6.78 4.07
CA ASN A 128 -1.44 5.69 3.14
C ASN A 128 0.05 5.33 3.09
N ARG A 129 0.95 6.33 3.10
CA ARG A 129 2.40 6.14 3.14
C ARG A 129 2.84 5.37 4.38
N VAL A 130 2.43 5.82 5.57
CA VAL A 130 2.72 5.09 6.83
C VAL A 130 2.19 3.66 6.80
N GLY A 131 0.94 3.47 6.36
CA GLY A 131 0.36 2.14 6.26
C GLY A 131 1.09 1.24 5.26
N ARG A 132 1.73 1.80 4.24
CA ARG A 132 2.55 1.07 3.27
C ARG A 132 3.90 0.69 3.87
N SER A 133 4.60 1.64 4.51
CA SER A 133 5.86 1.41 5.21
C SER A 133 5.72 0.30 6.26
N LEU A 134 4.66 0.36 7.08
CA LEU A 134 4.39 -0.67 8.11
C LEU A 134 4.22 -2.07 7.50
N ARG A 135 3.48 -2.21 6.39
CA ARG A 135 3.31 -3.50 5.71
C ARG A 135 4.61 -4.00 5.09
N ALA A 136 5.39 -3.11 4.49
CA ALA A 136 6.70 -3.45 3.93
C ALA A 136 7.68 -3.94 5.02
N LEU A 137 7.55 -3.42 6.24
CA LEU A 137 8.30 -3.84 7.42
C LEU A 137 7.70 -5.06 8.14
N GLY A 138 6.69 -5.73 7.56
CA GLY A 138 6.10 -6.95 8.11
C GLY A 138 5.06 -6.74 9.21
N TRP A 139 4.55 -5.53 9.39
CA TRP A 139 3.49 -5.26 10.36
C TRP A 139 2.10 -5.49 9.78
N GLU A 140 1.25 -6.17 10.54
CA GLU A 140 -0.10 -6.52 10.13
C GLU A 140 -1.15 -5.58 10.70
N HIS A 141 -2.06 -5.16 9.85
CA HIS A 141 -3.20 -4.34 10.25
C HIS A 141 -4.25 -5.19 10.96
N TYR A 142 -4.57 -4.88 12.21
CA TYR A 142 -5.58 -5.58 13.00
C TYR A 142 -6.53 -4.59 13.68
N ARG A 143 -7.72 -5.07 14.06
CA ARG A 143 -8.65 -4.30 14.88
C ARG A 143 -8.36 -4.62 16.33
N ASP A 144 -7.91 -3.60 17.05
CA ASP A 144 -7.77 -3.70 18.48
C ASP A 144 -9.08 -3.33 19.18
N ARG A 145 -9.37 -4.04 20.25
CA ARG A 145 -10.53 -3.81 21.09
C ARG A 145 -10.05 -3.53 22.51
N GLU A 146 -9.61 -2.31 22.73
CA GLU A 146 -9.37 -1.78 24.07
C GLU A 146 -10.63 -1.06 24.58
N GLY A 147 -11.37 -1.72 25.47
CA GLY A 147 -12.58 -1.16 26.08
C GLY A 147 -13.74 -0.93 25.10
N PRO A 148 -14.46 0.22 25.18
CA PRO A 148 -15.65 0.48 24.36
C PRO A 148 -15.34 0.92 22.91
N ARG A 149 -14.06 1.13 22.56
CA ARG A 149 -13.65 1.61 21.23
C ARG A 149 -12.95 0.50 20.43
N LEU A 150 -13.27 0.46 19.15
CA LEU A 150 -12.55 -0.34 18.15
C LEU A 150 -11.60 0.61 17.42
N GLU A 151 -10.31 0.36 17.53
CA GLU A 151 -9.28 1.12 16.83
C GLU A 151 -8.53 0.22 15.86
N TRP A 152 -8.18 0.79 14.71
CA TRP A 152 -7.34 0.13 13.72
C TRP A 152 -5.88 0.38 14.07
N ARG A 153 -5.13 -0.70 14.31
CA ARG A 153 -3.73 -0.68 14.72
C ARG A 153 -2.91 -1.63 13.84
N PHE A 154 -1.60 -1.54 13.97
CA PHE A 154 -0.66 -2.47 13.36
C PHE A 154 0.06 -3.22 14.45
N ARG A 155 0.19 -4.54 14.31
CA ARG A 155 0.97 -5.37 15.22
C ARG A 155 2.16 -6.00 14.53
N ARG A 156 3.21 -6.26 15.30
CA ARG A 156 4.37 -7.01 14.83
C ARG A 156 3.97 -8.46 14.60
N VAL A 157 4.31 -9.01 13.43
CA VAL A 157 4.18 -10.44 13.18
C VAL A 157 5.52 -11.08 13.54
N LEU A 158 5.57 -11.75 14.70
CA LEU A 158 6.71 -12.57 15.07
C LEU A 158 6.82 -13.70 14.03
N THR A 159 7.89 -13.68 13.23
CA THR A 159 8.25 -14.78 12.34
C THR A 159 9.21 -15.72 13.05
#